data_AF-A0A8C1WQ46-F1
#
_entry.id   AF-A0A8C1WQ46-F1
#
_cell.length_a   1.000
_cell.length_b   1.000
_cell.length_c   1.000
_cell.angle_alpha   90.00
_cell.angle_beta   90.00
_cell.angle_gamma   90.00
#
_symmetry.space_group_name_H-M   'P 1'
#
loop_
_entity.id
_entity.type
_entity.pdbx_description
1 polymer ?
#
loop_
_entity_poly.entity_id
_entity_poly.type
_entity_poly.pdbx_seq_one_letter_code
_entity_poly.pdbx_strand_id
1 'polypeptide(L)'
;MEHTELIKPETLQDLIQALHEIFESDRVNVEEVQSIMESYESKPHEWMKYARFDQYRYTRNLVDEGNGKFNLMILCWGEGHGSSIHDHTDSHCFMKLLQGQLKETLFDWPDRKLQGGMQQKSQRVLLENQCAYINDSLGLHRVENVSHTETAVSLHLYSPPFQTCQTFDQRTGHRNTVKMTFWSKFGERTAYVSHLHALQYLSEIQLFENLESEGAKKSKY
;
A
#
# COMPACT_ATOMS: atom_id res chain seq x y z
N MET A 1 -23.41 -10.47 19.03
CA MET A 1 -22.23 -9.80 18.48
C MET A 1 -22.09 -8.55 19.32
N GLU A 2 -21.06 -8.48 20.17
CA GLU A 2 -20.79 -7.26 20.92
C GLU A 2 -20.42 -6.18 19.91
N HIS A 3 -21.27 -5.15 19.79
CA HIS A 3 -20.88 -3.92 19.13
C HIS A 3 -19.95 -3.21 20.09
N THR A 4 -18.64 -3.35 19.90
CA THR A 4 -17.68 -2.44 20.51
C THR A 4 -18.02 -1.04 20.00
N GLU A 5 -18.32 -0.11 20.90
CA GLU A 5 -18.48 1.30 20.51
C GLU A 5 -17.15 1.78 19.93
N LEU A 6 -17.10 1.98 18.62
CA LEU A 6 -15.93 2.54 17.95
C LEU A 6 -15.81 4.00 18.36
N ILE A 7 -14.81 4.28 19.20
CA ILE A 7 -14.47 5.65 19.58
C ILE A 7 -13.84 6.32 18.35
N LYS A 8 -14.44 7.42 17.90
CA LYS A 8 -13.94 8.21 16.76
C LYS A 8 -12.50 8.66 17.04
N PRO A 9 -11.54 8.41 16.14
CA PRO A 9 -10.19 8.91 16.28
C PRO A 9 -10.14 10.43 16.07
N GLU A 10 -9.61 11.15 17.05
CA GLU A 10 -9.43 12.61 16.95
C GLU A 10 -8.14 12.97 16.23
N THR A 11 -7.15 12.08 16.19
CA THR A 11 -5.88 12.27 15.50
C THR A 11 -5.49 11.05 14.68
N LEU A 12 -4.54 11.21 13.75
CA LEU A 12 -3.92 10.09 13.03
C LEU A 12 -3.28 9.08 13.99
N GLN A 13 -2.74 9.56 15.12
CA GLN A 13 -2.15 8.67 16.13
C GLN A 13 -3.22 7.84 16.83
N ASP A 14 -4.37 8.44 17.15
CA ASP A 14 -5.51 7.69 17.72
C ASP A 14 -6.03 6.65 16.73
N LEU A 15 -6.05 6.97 15.43
CA LEU A 15 -6.43 6.02 14.39
C LEU A 15 -5.44 4.85 14.33
N ILE A 16 -4.13 5.13 14.35
CA ILE A 16 -3.10 4.09 14.35
C ILE A 16 -3.28 3.19 15.59
N GLN A 17 -3.48 3.76 16.77
CA GLN A 17 -3.68 3.00 18.01
C GLN A 17 -4.92 2.10 17.92
N ALA A 18 -6.06 2.64 17.47
CA ALA A 18 -7.29 1.85 17.28
C ALA A 18 -7.10 0.71 16.28
N LEU A 19 -6.35 0.95 15.19
CA LEU A 19 -6.02 -0.10 14.22
C LEU A 19 -5.14 -1.20 14.84
N HIS A 20 -4.14 -0.84 15.65
CA HIS A 20 -3.33 -1.83 16.37
C HIS A 20 -4.21 -2.75 17.22
N GLU A 21 -5.16 -2.19 17.97
CA GLU A 21 -6.12 -2.93 18.81
C GLU A 21 -7.03 -3.84 17.97
N ILE A 22 -7.64 -3.34 16.88
CA ILE A 22 -8.50 -4.14 16.01
C ILE A 22 -7.73 -5.32 15.41
N PHE A 23 -6.48 -5.11 15.00
CA PHE A 23 -5.61 -6.14 14.43
C PHE A 23 -4.87 -6.98 15.49
N GLU A 24 -5.17 -6.89 16.79
CA GLU A 24 -4.71 -7.89 17.77
C GLU A 24 -5.41 -9.23 17.54
N SER A 25 -6.66 -9.20 17.08
CA SER A 25 -7.41 -10.36 16.62
C SER A 25 -6.82 -10.95 15.33
N ASP A 26 -6.99 -12.26 15.11
CA ASP A 26 -6.65 -12.92 13.83
C ASP A 26 -7.79 -12.84 12.81
N ARG A 27 -8.94 -12.29 13.21
CA ARG A 27 -10.09 -12.07 12.33
C ARG A 27 -10.21 -10.59 12.01
N VAL A 28 -10.24 -10.27 10.72
CA VAL A 28 -10.46 -8.91 10.23
C VAL A 28 -11.95 -8.68 10.04
N ASN A 29 -12.53 -7.79 10.85
CA ASN A 29 -13.88 -7.28 10.64
C ASN A 29 -13.80 -6.09 9.68
N VAL A 30 -14.20 -6.32 8.42
CA VAL A 30 -14.03 -5.34 7.34
C VAL A 30 -14.84 -4.08 7.61
N GLU A 31 -16.08 -4.23 8.05
CA GLU A 31 -16.98 -3.12 8.33
C GLU A 31 -16.46 -2.24 9.46
N GLU A 32 -15.87 -2.85 10.50
CA GLU A 32 -15.26 -2.16 11.64
C GLU A 32 -14.03 -1.34 11.23
N VAL A 33 -13.10 -1.96 10.49
CA VAL A 33 -11.89 -1.27 10.00
C VAL A 33 -12.27 -0.14 9.02
N GLN A 34 -13.21 -0.38 8.11
CA GLN A 34 -13.66 0.65 7.19
C GLN A 34 -14.32 1.81 7.93
N SER A 35 -15.16 1.52 8.94
CA SER A 35 -15.85 2.54 9.73
C SER A 35 -14.87 3.39 10.55
N ILE A 36 -13.90 2.78 11.23
CA ILE A 36 -12.92 3.52 12.04
C ILE A 36 -12.03 4.40 11.16
N MET A 37 -11.56 3.88 10.01
CA MET A 37 -10.80 4.66 9.04
C MET A 37 -11.63 5.82 8.48
N GLU A 38 -12.88 5.58 8.08
CA GLU A 38 -13.78 6.62 7.56
C GLU A 38 -14.07 7.70 8.62
N SER A 39 -14.22 7.33 9.89
CA SER A 39 -14.54 8.26 11.00
C SER A 39 -13.43 9.25 11.37
N TYR A 40 -12.16 8.92 11.09
CA TYR A 40 -11.05 9.86 11.25
C TYR A 40 -11.21 11.03 10.26
N GLU A 41 -11.28 12.26 10.77
CA GLU A 41 -11.30 13.46 9.91
C GLU A 41 -9.88 13.85 9.51
N SER A 42 -9.62 13.90 8.21
CA SER A 42 -8.30 14.23 7.67
C SER A 42 -7.83 15.60 8.13
N LYS A 43 -6.66 15.62 8.77
CA LYS A 43 -6.00 16.83 9.26
C LYS A 43 -4.60 16.92 8.64
N PRO A 44 -4.39 17.78 7.61
CA PRO A 44 -3.12 17.83 6.88
C PRO A 44 -1.87 17.92 7.75
N HIS A 45 -1.90 18.70 8.83
CA HIS A 45 -0.76 18.87 9.73
C HIS A 45 -0.30 17.56 10.42
N GLU A 46 -1.16 16.54 10.53
CA GLU A 46 -0.83 15.26 11.16
C GLU A 46 -0.09 14.31 10.21
N TRP A 47 -0.41 14.37 8.91
CA TRP A 47 0.10 13.44 7.91
C TRP A 47 1.08 14.06 6.91
N MET A 48 1.21 15.39 6.84
CA MET A 48 2.06 16.09 5.87
C MET A 48 3.52 15.61 5.87
N LYS A 49 4.04 15.19 7.04
CA LYS A 49 5.40 14.62 7.14
C LYS A 49 5.61 13.38 6.26
N TYR A 50 4.55 12.62 5.96
CA TYR A 50 4.57 11.44 5.10
C TYR A 50 4.23 11.76 3.64
N ALA A 51 3.68 12.94 3.34
CA ALA A 51 3.20 13.32 2.02
C ALA A 51 4.36 13.71 1.08
N ARG A 52 5.11 12.71 0.60
CA ARG A 52 6.29 12.91 -0.27
C ARG A 52 5.93 12.60 -1.71
N PHE A 53 5.68 13.62 -2.51
CA PHE A 53 5.37 13.48 -3.94
C PHE A 53 6.62 13.20 -4.79
N ASP A 54 6.38 12.62 -5.96
CA ASP A 54 7.32 12.54 -7.07
C ASP A 54 6.65 13.16 -8.31
N GLN A 55 7.43 13.70 -9.23
CA GLN A 55 6.89 14.41 -10.40
C GLN A 55 6.21 13.46 -11.40
N TYR A 56 6.70 12.22 -11.54
CA TYR A 56 6.37 11.36 -12.68
C TYR A 56 5.44 10.20 -12.33
N ARG A 57 5.32 9.88 -11.05
CA ARG A 57 4.50 8.76 -10.58
C ARG A 57 4.01 8.99 -9.16
N TYR A 58 2.93 8.29 -8.81
CA TYR A 58 2.49 8.26 -7.42
C TYR A 58 3.56 7.60 -6.54
N THR A 59 3.62 8.00 -5.28
CA THR A 59 4.58 7.46 -4.30
C THR A 59 3.86 6.68 -3.21
N ARG A 60 4.55 5.73 -2.58
CA ARG A 60 4.05 4.94 -1.44
C ARG A 60 4.91 5.25 -0.21
N ASN A 61 4.34 5.82 0.83
CA ASN A 61 5.05 6.34 1.99
C ASN A 61 4.58 5.61 3.24
N LEU A 62 5.41 4.70 3.76
CA LEU A 62 5.05 3.89 4.91
C LEU A 62 4.89 4.77 6.16
N VAL A 63 3.74 4.65 6.82
CA VAL A 63 3.39 5.39 8.04
C VAL A 63 3.62 4.52 9.27
N ASP A 64 3.15 3.27 9.22
CA ASP A 64 3.22 2.32 10.33
C ASP A 64 3.35 0.89 9.78
N GLU A 65 4.19 0.06 10.41
CA GLU A 65 4.41 -1.36 10.06
C GLU A 65 3.44 -2.30 10.79
N GLY A 66 2.47 -1.74 11.51
CA GLY A 66 1.51 -2.44 12.33
C GLY A 66 2.17 -3.30 13.41
N ASN A 67 1.45 -4.30 13.86
CA ASN A 67 1.91 -5.34 14.77
C ASN A 67 2.36 -6.61 13.99
N GLY A 68 2.84 -6.42 12.75
CA GLY A 68 3.15 -7.49 11.81
C GLY A 68 1.93 -8.03 11.03
N LYS A 69 0.70 -7.59 11.37
CA LYS A 69 -0.52 -8.02 10.68
C LYS A 69 -1.03 -7.05 9.61
N PHE A 70 -0.60 -5.79 9.63
CA PHE A 70 -0.97 -4.83 8.61
C PHE A 70 0.16 -3.84 8.31
N ASN A 71 0.11 -3.22 7.14
CA ASN A 71 0.91 -2.03 6.81
C ASN A 71 -0.04 -0.85 6.60
N LEU A 72 0.28 0.29 7.20
CA LEU A 72 -0.40 1.56 6.96
C LEU A 72 0.53 2.49 6.18
N MET A 73 0.05 3.05 5.06
CA MET A 73 0.86 3.90 4.21
C MET A 73 0.06 5.00 3.55
N ILE A 74 0.70 6.13 3.27
CA ILE A 74 0.14 7.22 2.50
C ILE A 74 0.63 7.12 1.05
N LEU A 75 -0.31 7.14 0.13
CA LEU A 75 -0.05 7.31 -1.30
C LEU A 75 -0.29 8.75 -1.70
N CYS A 76 0.68 9.32 -2.41
CA CYS A 76 0.62 10.69 -2.93
C CYS A 76 0.51 10.64 -4.45
N TRP A 77 -0.53 11.29 -4.98
CA TRP A 77 -0.87 11.27 -6.40
C TRP A 77 -0.75 12.68 -6.95
N GLY A 78 0.24 12.90 -7.80
CA GLY A 78 0.35 14.14 -8.58
C GLY A 78 -0.80 14.26 -9.58
N GLU A 79 -0.83 15.37 -10.31
CA GLU A 79 -1.84 15.61 -11.35
C GLU A 79 -1.76 14.54 -12.44
N GLY A 80 -2.91 13.94 -12.79
CA GLY A 80 -3.00 12.89 -13.80
C GLY A 80 -2.33 11.56 -13.43
N HIS A 81 -1.81 11.40 -12.21
CA HIS A 81 -1.16 10.17 -11.79
C HIS A 81 -2.18 9.04 -11.63
N GLY A 82 -1.79 7.82 -12.01
CA GLY A 82 -2.63 6.64 -11.83
C GLY A 82 -1.82 5.38 -11.64
N SER A 83 -2.45 4.37 -11.04
CA SER A 83 -1.89 3.03 -10.92
C SER A 83 -2.14 2.21 -12.19
N SER A 84 -1.46 1.07 -12.28
CA SER A 84 -1.87 0.00 -13.20
C SER A 84 -3.16 -0.67 -12.69
N ILE A 85 -3.81 -1.48 -13.53
CA ILE A 85 -4.78 -2.45 -13.01
C ILE A 85 -4.01 -3.48 -12.18
N HIS A 86 -4.39 -3.73 -10.94
CA HIS A 86 -3.64 -4.62 -10.05
C HIS A 86 -4.51 -5.39 -9.06
N ASP A 87 -3.92 -6.46 -8.52
CA ASP A 87 -4.45 -7.25 -7.42
C ASP A 87 -3.86 -6.84 -6.06
N HIS A 88 -4.28 -7.53 -5.00
CA HIS A 88 -3.91 -7.28 -3.61
C HIS A 88 -3.26 -8.49 -2.93
N THR A 89 -2.93 -9.55 -3.68
CA THR A 89 -2.17 -10.71 -3.18
C THR A 89 -2.82 -11.32 -1.93
N ASP A 90 -4.09 -11.68 -2.07
CA ASP A 90 -4.94 -12.26 -1.02
C ASP A 90 -5.03 -11.43 0.28
N SER A 91 -4.76 -10.13 0.19
CA SER A 91 -4.81 -9.19 1.32
C SER A 91 -6.05 -8.30 1.26
N HIS A 92 -6.54 -7.89 2.43
CA HIS A 92 -7.49 -6.80 2.58
C HIS A 92 -6.83 -5.48 2.19
N CYS A 93 -7.52 -4.64 1.42
CA CYS A 93 -7.09 -3.28 1.10
C CYS A 93 -8.19 -2.29 1.48
N PHE A 94 -7.86 -1.40 2.41
CA PHE A 94 -8.68 -0.24 2.75
C PHE A 94 -8.02 1.01 2.21
N MET A 95 -8.78 1.87 1.53
CA MET A 95 -8.30 3.10 0.92
C MET A 95 -9.17 4.27 1.37
N LYS A 96 -8.66 5.11 2.27
CA LYS A 96 -9.30 6.35 2.70
C LYS A 96 -8.70 7.56 1.97
N LEU A 97 -9.53 8.48 1.50
CA LEU A 97 -9.05 9.75 0.95
C LEU A 97 -8.75 10.77 2.05
N LEU A 98 -7.55 11.34 2.02
CA LEU A 98 -7.10 12.39 2.94
C LEU A 98 -7.15 13.79 2.31
N GLN A 99 -6.96 13.89 1.00
CA GLN A 99 -7.02 15.15 0.26
C GLN A 99 -7.40 14.88 -1.20
N GLY A 100 -8.20 15.77 -1.78
CA GLY A 100 -8.58 15.73 -3.19
C GLY A 100 -9.61 14.63 -3.48
N GLN A 101 -9.49 14.01 -4.65
CA GLN A 101 -10.38 12.93 -5.09
C GLN A 101 -9.62 11.90 -5.90
N LEU A 102 -10.08 10.64 -5.84
CA LEU A 102 -9.55 9.57 -6.68
C LEU A 102 -10.68 8.85 -7.40
N LYS A 103 -10.48 8.55 -8.68
CA LYS A 103 -11.35 7.68 -9.45
C LYS A 103 -10.86 6.25 -9.28
N GLU A 104 -11.72 5.38 -8.77
CA GLU A 104 -11.50 3.94 -8.73
C GLU A 104 -12.31 3.27 -9.84
N THR A 105 -11.65 2.44 -10.64
CA THR A 105 -12.27 1.62 -11.68
C THR A 105 -12.05 0.15 -11.35
N LEU A 106 -13.13 -0.61 -11.15
CA LEU A 106 -13.08 -2.04 -10.87
C LEU A 106 -13.09 -2.84 -12.19
N PHE A 107 -12.33 -3.92 -12.22
CA PHE A 107 -12.22 -4.85 -13.33
C PHE A 107 -12.46 -6.27 -12.84
N ASP A 108 -13.08 -7.09 -13.70
CA ASP A 108 -13.10 -8.54 -13.48
C ASP A 108 -11.71 -9.15 -13.74
N TRP A 109 -11.47 -10.33 -13.16
CA TRP A 109 -10.29 -11.12 -13.46
C TRP A 109 -10.28 -11.53 -14.93
N PRO A 110 -9.11 -11.53 -15.60
CA PRO A 110 -9.03 -11.88 -17.01
C PRO A 110 -9.40 -13.35 -17.24
N ASP A 111 -10.36 -13.59 -18.13
CA ASP A 111 -10.69 -14.94 -18.59
C ASP A 111 -9.82 -15.31 -19.80
N ARG A 112 -9.06 -16.40 -19.67
CA ARG A 112 -8.19 -16.91 -20.74
C ARG A 112 -8.96 -17.35 -21.99
N LYS A 113 -10.27 -17.60 -21.88
CA LYS A 113 -11.13 -18.07 -22.98
C LYS A 113 -11.75 -16.93 -23.77
N LEU A 114 -11.90 -15.75 -23.17
CA LEU A 114 -12.48 -14.59 -23.83
C LEU A 114 -11.38 -13.86 -24.60
N GLN A 115 -11.49 -13.83 -25.93
CA GLN A 115 -10.64 -12.95 -26.73
C GLN A 115 -11.13 -11.51 -26.55
N GLY A 116 -10.36 -10.70 -25.81
CA GLY A 116 -10.69 -9.30 -25.56
C GLY A 116 -9.86 -8.69 -24.44
N GLY A 117 -9.94 -7.37 -24.28
CA GLY A 117 -9.35 -6.66 -23.15
C GLY A 117 -10.10 -6.92 -21.85
N MET A 118 -9.50 -6.47 -20.74
CA MET A 118 -10.08 -6.55 -19.41
C MET A 118 -11.43 -5.83 -19.36
N GLN A 119 -12.42 -6.46 -18.72
CA GLN A 119 -13.77 -5.92 -18.60
C GLN A 119 -13.87 -5.04 -17.37
N GLN A 120 -14.31 -3.80 -17.57
CA GLN A 120 -14.62 -2.89 -16.47
C GLN A 120 -15.97 -3.27 -15.86
N LYS A 121 -15.98 -3.51 -14.55
CA LYS A 121 -17.16 -3.89 -13.76
C LYS A 121 -17.94 -2.66 -13.29
N SER A 122 -17.23 -1.66 -12.78
CA SER A 122 -17.83 -0.40 -12.30
C SER A 122 -16.76 0.68 -12.15
N GLN A 123 -17.19 1.91 -11.88
CA GLN A 123 -16.32 3.01 -11.50
C GLN A 123 -17.00 3.88 -10.44
N ARG A 124 -16.20 4.48 -9.56
CA ARG A 124 -16.65 5.48 -8.60
C ARG A 124 -15.59 6.56 -8.40
N VAL A 125 -16.02 7.72 -7.91
CA VAL A 125 -15.13 8.78 -7.41
C VAL A 125 -15.19 8.74 -5.90
N LEU A 126 -14.03 8.60 -5.27
CA LEU A 126 -13.86 8.64 -3.83
C LEU A 126 -13.43 10.06 -3.45
N LEU A 127 -14.21 10.68 -2.57
CA LEU A 127 -14.02 12.05 -2.09
C LEU A 127 -13.33 12.04 -0.74
N GLU A 128 -12.87 13.21 -0.29
CA GLU A 128 -12.23 13.40 1.01
C GLU A 128 -13.00 12.73 2.15
N ASN A 129 -12.25 12.09 3.04
CA ASN A 129 -12.69 11.30 4.19
C ASN A 129 -13.42 9.99 3.90
N GLN A 130 -13.90 9.74 2.68
CA GLN A 130 -14.52 8.46 2.34
C GLN A 130 -13.51 7.31 2.37
N CYS A 131 -13.95 6.13 2.80
CA CYS A 131 -13.15 4.92 2.79
C CYS A 131 -13.73 3.87 1.83
N ALA A 132 -12.88 3.37 0.94
CA ALA A 132 -13.16 2.24 0.07
C ALA A 132 -12.51 0.96 0.60
N TYR A 133 -13.09 -0.18 0.25
CA TYR A 133 -12.55 -1.50 0.52
C TYR A 133 -12.50 -2.33 -0.77
N ILE A 134 -11.44 -3.13 -0.91
CA ILE A 134 -11.30 -4.15 -1.95
C ILE A 134 -10.46 -5.33 -1.42
N ASN A 135 -10.72 -6.51 -1.97
CA ASN A 135 -9.81 -7.66 -1.94
C ASN A 135 -9.95 -8.42 -3.27
N ASP A 136 -9.12 -9.45 -3.47
CA ASP A 136 -9.05 -10.20 -4.72
C ASP A 136 -10.37 -10.92 -5.09
N SER A 137 -11.24 -11.21 -4.11
CA SER A 137 -12.56 -11.80 -4.36
C SER A 137 -13.56 -10.80 -4.99
N LEU A 138 -13.35 -9.50 -4.79
CA LEU A 138 -14.21 -8.45 -5.34
C LEU A 138 -13.82 -8.05 -6.76
N GLY A 139 -12.55 -8.24 -7.12
CA GLY A 139 -11.98 -8.01 -8.43
C GLY A 139 -10.62 -7.33 -8.37
N LEU A 140 -10.22 -6.77 -9.51
CA LEU A 140 -9.03 -5.95 -9.68
C LEU A 140 -9.42 -4.48 -9.73
N HIS A 141 -8.48 -3.57 -9.50
CA HIS A 141 -8.78 -2.15 -9.68
C HIS A 141 -7.66 -1.33 -10.26
N ARG A 142 -8.04 -0.17 -10.79
CA ARG A 142 -7.15 0.95 -11.10
C ARG A 142 -7.61 2.18 -10.34
N VAL A 143 -6.67 2.91 -9.77
CA VAL A 143 -6.90 4.12 -8.98
C VAL A 143 -6.16 5.27 -9.62
N GLU A 144 -6.87 6.38 -9.87
CA GLU A 144 -6.35 7.49 -10.68
C GLU A 144 -6.73 8.83 -10.04
N ASN A 145 -5.76 9.73 -9.91
CA ASN A 145 -6.03 11.15 -9.77
C ASN A 145 -6.29 11.72 -11.18
N VAL A 146 -7.56 11.88 -11.53
CA VAL A 146 -7.98 12.42 -12.82
C VAL A 146 -7.91 13.95 -12.88
N SER A 147 -7.56 14.62 -11.77
CA SER A 147 -7.37 16.06 -11.77
C SER A 147 -6.09 16.44 -12.52
N HIS A 148 -6.17 17.52 -13.28
CA HIS A 148 -5.02 18.13 -13.96
C HIS A 148 -4.47 19.37 -13.24
N THR A 149 -5.07 19.75 -12.12
CA THR A 149 -4.70 20.95 -11.35
C THR A 149 -4.54 20.72 -9.86
N GLU A 150 -5.03 19.59 -9.34
CA GLU A 150 -5.04 19.28 -7.92
C GLU A 150 -4.35 17.95 -7.66
N THR A 151 -3.61 17.89 -6.57
CA THR A 151 -3.03 16.64 -6.06
C THR A 151 -4.05 15.88 -5.20
N ALA A 152 -3.86 14.56 -5.08
CA ALA A 152 -4.63 13.73 -4.16
C ALA A 152 -3.71 12.99 -3.19
N VAL A 153 -4.22 12.74 -1.98
CA VAL A 153 -3.53 11.97 -0.93
C VAL A 153 -4.51 10.94 -0.38
N SER A 154 -4.07 9.70 -0.26
CA SER A 154 -4.89 8.60 0.26
C SER A 154 -4.13 7.78 1.28
N LEU A 155 -4.80 7.36 2.36
CA LEU A 155 -4.31 6.43 3.36
C LEU A 155 -4.73 5.01 2.99
N HIS A 156 -3.76 4.10 2.91
CA HIS A 156 -3.96 2.70 2.56
C HIS A 156 -3.58 1.80 3.73
N LEU A 157 -4.45 0.85 4.06
CA LEU A 157 -4.16 -0.24 4.99
C LEU A 157 -4.23 -1.56 4.24
N TYR A 158 -3.15 -2.34 4.33
CA TYR A 158 -3.08 -3.69 3.77
C TYR A 158 -2.89 -4.72 4.88
N SER A 159 -3.71 -5.77 4.91
CA SER A 159 -3.64 -6.87 5.87
C SER A 159 -3.95 -8.22 5.20
N PRO A 160 -3.02 -9.20 5.17
CA PRO A 160 -1.65 -9.12 5.66
C PRO A 160 -0.79 -8.11 4.87
N PRO A 161 0.40 -7.74 5.37
CA PRO A 161 1.36 -6.99 4.57
C PRO A 161 1.91 -7.84 3.42
N PHE A 162 2.07 -7.24 2.24
CA PHE A 162 2.70 -7.91 1.09
C PHE A 162 3.78 -7.04 0.44
N GLN A 163 4.68 -7.67 -0.30
CA GLN A 163 5.80 -7.00 -0.99
C GLN A 163 5.70 -7.04 -2.52
N THR A 164 4.80 -7.86 -3.06
CA THR A 164 4.62 -8.04 -4.50
C THR A 164 3.14 -8.04 -4.82
N CYS A 165 2.75 -7.53 -5.98
CA CYS A 165 1.42 -7.73 -6.54
C CYS A 165 1.53 -8.05 -8.04
N GLN A 166 0.42 -8.45 -8.65
CA GLN A 166 0.31 -8.56 -10.10
C GLN A 166 -0.27 -7.26 -10.67
N THR A 167 0.34 -6.76 -11.74
CA THR A 167 -0.24 -5.73 -12.58
C THR A 167 -0.71 -6.33 -13.90
N PHE A 168 -1.77 -5.78 -14.46
CA PHE A 168 -2.42 -6.33 -15.64
C PHE A 168 -2.44 -5.31 -16.78
N ASP A 169 -2.08 -5.78 -17.96
CA ASP A 169 -2.27 -5.04 -19.19
C ASP A 169 -3.76 -5.04 -19.56
N GLN A 170 -4.35 -3.84 -19.66
CA GLN A 170 -5.80 -3.71 -19.90
C GLN A 170 -6.25 -4.31 -21.25
N ARG A 171 -5.38 -4.33 -22.26
CA ARG A 171 -5.76 -4.79 -23.61
C ARG A 171 -5.73 -6.31 -23.76
N THR A 172 -4.89 -6.97 -22.98
CA THR A 172 -4.57 -8.39 -23.14
C THR A 172 -4.90 -9.23 -21.91
N GLY A 173 -5.05 -8.60 -20.74
CA GLY A 173 -5.14 -9.30 -19.46
C GLY A 173 -3.83 -9.98 -19.04
N HIS A 174 -2.73 -9.77 -19.78
CA HIS A 174 -1.43 -10.31 -19.42
C HIS A 174 -0.97 -9.70 -18.09
N ARG A 175 -0.51 -10.55 -17.17
CA ARG A 175 -0.07 -10.12 -15.84
C ARG A 175 1.44 -10.12 -15.69
N ASN A 176 1.95 -9.16 -14.95
CA ASN A 176 3.35 -9.08 -14.55
C ASN A 176 3.44 -8.97 -13.04
N THR A 177 4.37 -9.71 -12.43
CA THR A 177 4.65 -9.57 -11.00
C THR A 177 5.53 -8.35 -10.77
N VAL A 178 5.11 -7.46 -9.89
CA VAL A 178 5.83 -6.23 -9.56
C VAL A 178 6.16 -6.22 -8.08
N LYS A 179 7.44 -5.97 -7.75
CA LYS A 179 7.86 -5.71 -6.37
C LYS A 179 7.49 -4.28 -5.99
N MET A 180 6.71 -4.13 -4.93
CA MET A 180 6.34 -2.83 -4.39
C MET A 180 7.52 -2.26 -3.61
N THR A 181 7.80 -0.97 -3.83
CA THR A 181 8.84 -0.23 -3.11
C THR A 181 8.22 0.93 -2.36
N PHE A 182 8.75 1.22 -1.17
CA PHE A 182 8.45 2.46 -0.47
C PHE A 182 9.31 3.60 -1.02
N TRP A 183 8.70 4.76 -1.19
CA TRP A 183 9.38 6.02 -1.47
C TRP A 183 9.94 6.62 -0.18
N SER A 184 9.16 6.61 0.89
CA SER A 184 9.64 6.97 2.23
C SER A 184 9.14 5.97 3.26
N LYS A 185 9.86 5.89 4.38
CA LYS A 185 9.40 5.19 5.58
C LYS A 185 9.46 6.15 6.75
N PHE A 186 8.36 6.25 7.49
CA PHE A 186 8.26 7.06 8.72
C PHE A 186 8.60 8.55 8.50
N GLY A 187 8.39 9.06 7.28
CA GLY A 187 8.67 10.45 6.90
C GLY A 187 10.05 10.67 6.25
N GLU A 188 10.91 9.66 6.28
CA GLU A 188 12.28 9.69 5.77
C GLU A 188 12.42 8.99 4.41
N ARG A 189 13.12 9.63 3.46
CA ARG A 189 13.30 9.09 2.11
C ARG A 189 14.11 7.80 2.17
N THR A 190 13.60 6.72 1.58
CA THR A 190 14.37 5.48 1.46
C THR A 190 15.52 5.67 0.47
N ALA A 191 16.72 5.22 0.84
CA ALA A 191 17.87 5.23 -0.07
C ALA A 191 17.55 4.48 -1.37
N TYR A 192 17.95 5.07 -2.50
CA TYR A 192 17.93 4.37 -3.77
C TYR A 192 19.07 3.35 -3.77
N VAL A 193 18.76 2.08 -3.54
CA VAL A 193 19.74 1.01 -3.71
C VAL A 193 19.68 0.58 -5.17
N SER A 194 20.67 0.99 -5.96
CA SER A 194 20.81 0.50 -7.33
C SER A 194 21.05 -1.01 -7.30
N HIS A 195 20.58 -1.73 -8.32
CA HIS A 195 20.77 -3.18 -8.40
C HIS A 195 22.26 -3.58 -8.35
N LEU A 196 23.14 -2.69 -8.83
CA LEU A 196 24.59 -2.82 -8.76
C LEU A 196 25.13 -2.73 -7.32
N HIS A 197 24.63 -1.79 -6.51
CA HIS A 197 25.05 -1.67 -5.10
C HIS A 197 24.54 -2.82 -4.22
N ALA A 198 23.35 -3.36 -4.49
CA ALA A 198 22.81 -4.49 -3.72
C ALA A 198 23.66 -5.76 -3.88
N LEU A 199 24.16 -6.03 -5.09
CA LEU A 199 25.06 -7.17 -5.35
C LEU A 199 26.43 -6.97 -4.68
N GLN A 200 26.93 -5.74 -4.68
CA GLN A 200 28.21 -5.40 -4.04
C GLN A 200 28.14 -5.57 -2.51
N TYR A 201 27.06 -5.09 -1.88
CA TYR A 201 26.84 -5.26 -0.44
C TYR A 201 26.66 -6.73 -0.04
N LEU A 202 25.92 -7.51 -0.83
CA LEU A 202 25.79 -8.95 -0.60
C LEU A 202 27.13 -9.68 -0.75
N SER A 203 27.95 -9.31 -1.74
CA SER A 203 29.29 -9.87 -1.88
C SER A 203 30.23 -9.50 -0.73
N GLU A 204 30.12 -8.28 -0.18
CA GLU A 204 30.90 -7.83 0.98
C GLU A 204 30.50 -8.57 2.26
N ILE A 205 29.20 -8.78 2.49
CA ILE A 205 28.70 -9.60 3.61
C ILE A 205 29.21 -11.03 3.49
N GLN A 206 29.12 -11.62 2.30
CA GLN A 206 29.58 -13.00 2.06
C GLN A 206 31.10 -13.13 2.18
N LEU A 207 31.87 -12.08 1.85
CA LEU A 207 33.31 -12.02 2.12
C LEU A 207 33.60 -11.96 3.63
N PHE A 208 32.85 -11.16 4.38
CA PHE A 208 33.00 -11.05 5.83
C PHE A 208 32.70 -12.36 6.56
N GLU A 209 31.59 -13.03 6.21
CA GLU A 209 31.24 -14.35 6.76
C GLU A 209 32.31 -15.41 6.45
N ASN A 210 32.88 -15.38 5.24
CA ASN A 210 33.97 -16.27 4.86
C ASN A 210 35.26 -16.00 5.66
N LEU A 211 35.61 -14.73 5.89
CA LEU A 211 36.78 -14.33 6.69
C LEU A 211 36.65 -14.72 8.17
N GLU A 212 35.46 -14.59 8.76
CA GLU A 212 35.20 -15.06 10.12
C GLU A 212 35.31 -16.60 10.23
N SER A 213 34.83 -17.32 9.21
CA SER A 213 34.93 -18.78 9.16
C SER A 213 36.38 -19.29 9.04
N GLU A 214 37.25 -18.55 8.34
CA GLU A 214 38.67 -18.86 8.22
C GLU A 214 39.46 -18.48 9.47
N GLY A 215 39.10 -17.37 10.12
CA GLY A 215 39.66 -16.95 11.41
C GLY A 215 39.40 -17.97 12.52
N ALA A 216 38.19 -18.54 12.56
CA ALA A 216 37.81 -19.57 13.53
C ALA A 216 38.57 -20.90 13.34
N LYS A 217 39.03 -21.20 12.12
CA LYS A 217 39.82 -22.43 11.83
C LYS A 217 41.30 -22.32 12.23
N LYS A 218 41.86 -21.11 12.32
CA LYS A 218 43.28 -20.90 12.69
C LYS A 218 43.55 -20.86 14.20
N SER A 219 42.51 -20.90 15.04
CA SER A 219 42.62 -20.88 16.52
C SER A 219 42.63 -22.28 17.17
N LYS A 220 42.79 -23.36 16.37
CA LYS A 220 42.70 -24.76 16.84
C LYS A 220 43.98 -25.59 16.69
N TYR A 221 45.14 -24.97 16.50
CA TYR A 221 46.44 -25.65 16.56
C TYR A 221 47.43 -24.88 17.42
#